data_AF-A0A2D4NLT2-F1
#
_entry.id   AF-A0A2D4NLT2-F1
#
_cell.length_a   1.000
_cell.length_b   1.000
_cell.length_c   1.000
_cell.angle_alpha   90.00
_cell.angle_beta   90.00
_cell.angle_gamma   90.00
#
_symmetry.space_group_name_H-M   'P 1'
#
loop_
_entity.id
_entity.type
_entity.pdbx_description
1 polymer ?
#
loop_
_entity_poly.entity_id
_entity_poly.type
_entity_poly.pdbx_seq_one_letter_code
_entity_poly.pdbx_strand_id
1 'polypeptide(L)'
;FIPKAFPGGHSMILDAEVLLIDTKIGKPLPFGTLGVHKKAAFQDANVCLFVFDCIYFNDVSLMDRPLRERRKFLHDNMVEIPNRILFSEMKHVMKASDLADMINRVIREGLEGLVLKDLKSIYEPGKRHWLKVKKDYLNEGAMADTADLVVLGAFYGQGSKGGMMSIFLMGCYDPDSQKWCTVTKCAGGHDDATLARLQKELDMVKISKDPSKIPDWLKIN
;
A
#
# COMPACT_ATOMS: atom_id res chain seq x y z
N PHE A 1 -3.53 3.06 -25.36
CA PHE A 1 -3.16 4.44 -24.96
C PHE A 1 -1.65 4.65 -24.94
N ILE A 2 -0.85 3.68 -24.48
CA ILE A 2 0.62 3.81 -24.41
C ILE A 2 1.25 4.25 -25.76
N PRO A 3 0.93 3.65 -26.92
CA PRO A 3 1.52 4.12 -28.19
C PRO A 3 1.16 5.57 -28.56
N LYS A 4 0.03 6.08 -28.07
CA LYS A 4 -0.36 7.49 -28.26
C LYS A 4 0.38 8.42 -27.30
N ALA A 5 0.66 7.94 -26.08
CA ALA A 5 1.41 8.70 -25.08
C ALA A 5 2.91 8.72 -25.36
N PHE A 6 3.45 7.76 -26.11
CA PHE A 6 4.87 7.70 -26.49
C PHE A 6 5.02 7.64 -28.02
N PRO A 7 4.82 8.75 -28.74
CA PRO A 7 5.00 8.79 -30.19
C PRO A 7 6.43 8.38 -30.57
N GLY A 8 6.58 7.43 -31.49
CA GLY A 8 7.89 6.94 -31.93
C GLY A 8 8.55 5.93 -30.98
N GLY A 9 7.89 5.55 -29.88
CA GLY A 9 8.33 4.44 -29.02
C GLY A 9 7.88 3.08 -29.57
N HIS A 10 8.80 2.22 -29.99
CA HIS A 10 8.49 0.86 -30.48
C HIS A 10 8.76 -0.24 -29.44
N SER A 11 9.66 -0.01 -28.48
CA SER A 11 9.90 -0.90 -27.34
C SER A 11 10.12 -0.07 -26.07
N MET A 12 9.55 -0.49 -24.93
CA MET A 12 9.71 0.24 -23.67
C MET A 12 9.42 -0.61 -22.44
N ILE A 13 10.07 -0.26 -21.32
CA ILE A 13 9.73 -0.73 -19.97
C ILE A 13 9.51 0.51 -19.11
N LEU A 14 8.28 0.65 -18.62
CA LEU A 14 7.84 1.77 -17.78
C LEU A 14 7.59 1.26 -16.37
N ASP A 15 7.94 2.06 -15.38
CA ASP A 15 7.56 1.85 -13.99
C ASP A 15 6.46 2.85 -13.62
N ALA A 16 5.32 2.34 -13.17
CA ALA A 16 4.09 3.12 -13.05
C ALA A 16 3.16 2.54 -11.99
N GLU A 17 2.33 3.42 -11.41
CA GLU A 17 1.23 3.01 -10.53
C GLU A 17 -0.09 3.00 -11.31
N VAL A 18 -0.89 1.96 -11.12
CA VAL A 18 -2.23 1.89 -11.70
C VAL A 18 -3.23 2.38 -10.66
N LEU A 19 -4.01 3.41 -11.00
CA LEU A 19 -5.07 3.92 -10.14
C LEU A 19 -6.39 4.03 -10.91
N LEU A 20 -7.49 4.01 -10.17
CA LEU A 20 -8.79 4.36 -10.71
C LEU A 20 -9.00 5.86 -10.50
N ILE A 21 -9.33 6.61 -11.55
CA ILE A 21 -9.58 8.06 -11.48
C ILE A 21 -11.06 8.31 -11.74
N ASP A 22 -11.68 9.16 -10.93
CA ASP A 22 -12.98 9.75 -11.22
C ASP A 22 -12.81 10.77 -12.36
N THR A 23 -13.48 10.52 -13.49
CA THR A 23 -13.34 11.32 -14.71
C THR A 23 -14.02 12.68 -14.67
N LYS A 24 -14.93 12.92 -13.72
CA LYS A 24 -15.62 14.21 -13.55
C LYS A 24 -14.74 15.20 -12.79
N ILE A 25 -14.06 14.73 -11.75
CA ILE A 25 -13.22 15.58 -10.89
C ILE A 25 -11.71 15.43 -11.16
N GLY A 26 -11.30 14.41 -11.92
CA GLY A 26 -9.91 14.15 -12.28
C GLY A 26 -9.03 13.67 -11.12
N LYS A 27 -9.63 13.12 -10.05
CA LYS A 27 -8.90 12.69 -8.84
C LYS A 27 -8.86 11.17 -8.70
N PRO A 28 -7.78 10.60 -8.13
CA PRO A 28 -7.72 9.19 -7.80
C PRO A 28 -8.81 8.80 -6.79
N LEU A 29 -9.37 7.60 -6.98
CA LEU A 29 -10.27 6.94 -6.05
C LEU A 29 -9.48 6.10 -5.03
N PRO A 30 -10.05 5.80 -3.85
CA PRO A 30 -9.37 5.06 -2.78
C PRO A 30 -8.86 3.68 -3.20
N PHE A 31 -7.84 3.18 -2.50
CA PHE A 31 -7.31 1.84 -2.68
C PHE A 31 -8.40 0.75 -2.50
N GLY A 32 -8.32 -0.32 -3.29
CA GLY A 32 -9.32 -1.39 -3.33
C GLY A 32 -10.49 -1.15 -4.31
N THR A 33 -10.60 0.03 -4.91
CA THR A 33 -11.58 0.31 -5.99
C THR A 33 -11.24 -0.35 -7.33
N LEU A 34 -9.98 -0.78 -7.52
CA LEU A 34 -9.51 -1.48 -8.72
C LEU A 34 -10.07 -2.91 -8.87
N GLY A 35 -10.64 -3.50 -7.81
CA GLY A 35 -11.28 -4.80 -7.90
C GLY A 35 -12.42 -4.80 -8.91
N VAL A 36 -12.52 -5.85 -9.75
CA VAL A 36 -13.42 -5.91 -10.91
C VAL A 36 -14.86 -5.49 -10.58
N HIS A 37 -15.40 -5.97 -9.46
CA HIS A 37 -16.76 -5.66 -9.02
C HIS A 37 -16.92 -4.22 -8.51
N LYS A 38 -15.89 -3.66 -7.87
CA LYS A 38 -15.93 -2.27 -7.38
C LYS A 38 -15.76 -1.29 -8.52
N LYS A 39 -14.91 -1.58 -9.51
CA LYS A 39 -14.79 -0.78 -10.74
C LYS A 39 -16.12 -0.65 -11.47
N ALA A 40 -16.91 -1.73 -11.56
CA ALA A 40 -18.21 -1.71 -12.23
C ALA A 40 -19.25 -0.80 -11.54
N ALA A 41 -19.07 -0.50 -10.24
CA ALA A 41 -19.94 0.40 -9.49
C ALA A 41 -19.67 1.89 -9.79
N PHE A 42 -18.50 2.23 -10.36
CA PHE A 42 -18.15 3.59 -10.71
C PHE A 42 -18.35 3.82 -12.21
N GLN A 43 -19.49 4.40 -12.58
CA GLN A 43 -19.81 4.72 -13.98
C GLN A 43 -18.87 5.78 -14.58
N ASP A 44 -18.43 6.74 -13.75
CA ASP A 44 -17.58 7.86 -14.16
C ASP A 44 -16.12 7.67 -13.73
N ALA A 45 -15.58 6.45 -13.90
CA ALA A 45 -14.20 6.17 -13.52
C ALA A 45 -13.41 5.44 -14.59
N ASN A 46 -12.13 5.79 -14.71
CA ASN A 46 -11.21 5.17 -15.66
C ASN A 46 -9.94 4.71 -14.98
N VAL A 47 -9.44 3.57 -15.43
CA VAL A 47 -8.09 3.13 -15.09
C VAL A 47 -7.09 4.10 -15.72
N CYS A 48 -6.20 4.62 -14.90
CA CYS A 48 -5.14 5.55 -15.27
C CYS A 48 -3.79 5.03 -14.77
N LEU A 49 -2.77 5.16 -15.62
CA LEU A 49 -1.38 4.92 -15.28
C LEU A 49 -0.71 6.22 -14.85
N PHE A 50 -0.08 6.21 -13.69
CA PHE A 50 0.80 7.28 -13.21
C PHE A 50 2.24 6.83 -13.40
N VAL A 51 2.85 7.23 -14.51
CA VAL A 51 4.19 6.82 -14.90
C VAL A 51 5.23 7.59 -14.09
N PHE A 52 6.10 6.85 -13.40
CA PHE A 52 7.10 7.43 -12.51
C PHE A 52 8.56 7.07 -12.83
N ASP A 53 8.82 6.15 -13.76
CA ASP A 53 10.18 5.91 -14.28
C ASP A 53 10.13 5.27 -15.67
N CYS A 54 11.24 5.37 -16.40
CA CYS A 54 11.45 4.68 -17.68
C CYS A 54 12.79 3.94 -17.61
N ILE A 55 12.71 2.62 -17.71
CA ILE A 55 13.82 1.70 -17.48
C ILE A 55 14.48 1.32 -18.81
N TYR A 56 13.70 1.31 -19.88
CA TYR A 56 14.11 0.89 -21.22
C TYR A 56 13.25 1.60 -22.26
N PHE A 57 13.84 2.03 -23.37
CA PHE A 57 13.13 2.67 -24.48
C PHE A 57 13.89 2.50 -25.81
N ASN A 58 13.17 2.15 -26.89
CA ASN A 58 13.70 1.95 -28.24
C ASN A 58 15.02 1.19 -28.26
N ASP A 59 14.96 -0.01 -27.67
CA ASP A 59 16.03 -0.98 -27.57
C ASP A 59 17.24 -0.59 -26.71
N VAL A 60 17.13 0.52 -25.96
CA VAL A 60 18.18 1.05 -25.09
C VAL A 60 17.77 0.96 -23.63
N SER A 61 18.65 0.36 -22.81
CA SER A 61 18.54 0.38 -21.35
C SER A 61 18.86 1.77 -20.80
N LEU A 62 18.03 2.24 -19.87
CA LEU A 62 18.21 3.49 -19.13
C LEU A 62 18.58 3.23 -17.66
N MET A 63 18.70 1.97 -17.22
CA MET A 63 18.90 1.61 -15.81
C MET A 63 20.12 2.28 -15.19
N ASP A 64 21.24 2.33 -15.91
CA ASP A 64 22.50 2.90 -15.43
C ASP A 64 22.53 4.44 -15.47
N ARG A 65 21.49 5.07 -16.03
CA ARG A 65 21.37 6.53 -16.04
C ARG A 65 20.80 7.01 -14.70
N PRO A 66 21.28 8.13 -14.15
CA PRO A 66 20.69 8.75 -12.97
C PRO A 66 19.19 9.07 -13.13
N LEU A 67 18.43 9.02 -12.03
CA LEU A 67 16.99 9.31 -12.02
C LEU A 67 16.64 10.64 -12.68
N ARG A 68 17.44 11.69 -12.48
CA ARG A 68 17.23 13.00 -13.14
C ARG A 68 17.21 12.90 -14.68
N GLU A 69 18.05 12.04 -15.25
CA GLU A 69 18.15 11.83 -16.70
C GLU A 69 16.99 10.97 -17.20
N ARG A 70 16.63 9.91 -16.46
CA ARG A 70 15.45 9.08 -16.78
C ARG A 70 14.15 9.88 -16.70
N ARG A 71 14.02 10.77 -15.71
CA ARG A 71 12.87 11.68 -15.59
C ARG A 71 12.81 12.71 -16.68
N LYS A 72 13.94 13.33 -17.03
CA LYS A 72 14.01 14.20 -18.20
C LYS A 72 13.60 13.45 -19.47
N PHE A 73 14.13 12.24 -19.67
CA PHE A 73 13.78 11.39 -20.80
C PHE A 73 12.27 11.12 -20.88
N LEU A 74 11.63 10.79 -19.76
CA LEU A 74 10.18 10.64 -19.69
C LEU A 74 9.46 11.91 -20.14
N HIS A 75 9.83 13.09 -19.64
CA HIS A 75 9.19 14.35 -20.04
C HIS A 75 9.40 14.68 -21.52
N ASP A 76 10.57 14.37 -22.07
CA ASP A 76 10.91 14.65 -23.47
C ASP A 76 10.18 13.70 -24.45
N ASN A 77 9.77 12.50 -24.02
CA ASN A 77 9.25 11.44 -24.89
C ASN A 77 7.81 10.99 -24.61
N MET A 78 7.22 11.44 -23.49
CA MET A 78 5.85 11.12 -23.11
C MET A 78 4.94 12.34 -23.21
N VAL A 79 3.76 12.14 -23.79
CA VAL A 79 2.64 13.07 -23.79
C VAL A 79 1.56 12.53 -22.87
N GLU A 80 1.12 13.35 -21.92
CA GLU A 80 0.02 12.98 -21.04
C GLU A 80 -1.27 12.79 -21.83
N ILE A 81 -2.02 11.74 -21.48
CA ILE A 81 -3.37 11.51 -21.95
C ILE A 81 -4.28 11.64 -20.72
N PRO A 82 -5.09 12.72 -20.63
CA PRO A 82 -5.95 12.98 -19.49
C PRO A 82 -6.75 11.75 -19.06
N ASN A 83 -6.80 11.49 -17.75
CA ASN A 83 -7.50 10.37 -17.12
C ASN A 83 -7.07 8.96 -17.62
N ARG A 84 -5.91 8.83 -18.28
CA ARG A 84 -5.43 7.55 -18.84
C ARG A 84 -3.96 7.30 -18.57
N ILE A 85 -3.09 8.24 -18.92
CA ILE A 85 -1.64 8.13 -18.76
C ILE A 85 -1.12 9.50 -18.35
N LEU A 86 -0.68 9.61 -17.11
CA LEU A 86 -0.21 10.85 -16.50
C LEU A 86 1.18 10.63 -15.94
N PHE A 87 1.96 11.70 -15.81
CA PHE A 87 3.15 11.65 -14.98
C PHE A 87 2.74 11.55 -13.50
N SER A 88 3.48 10.77 -12.73
CA SER A 88 3.45 10.93 -11.28
C SER A 88 4.01 12.31 -10.92
N GLU A 89 3.23 13.10 -10.17
CA GLU A 89 3.65 14.40 -9.65
C GLU A 89 4.95 14.24 -8.85
N MET A 90 5.92 15.13 -9.12
CA MET A 90 7.16 15.18 -8.37
C MET A 90 7.57 16.62 -8.10
N LYS A 91 8.28 16.84 -7.00
CA LYS A 91 8.89 18.12 -6.67
C LYS A 91 10.31 17.88 -6.18
N HIS A 92 11.24 18.69 -6.67
CA HIS A 92 12.61 18.66 -6.19
C HIS A 92 12.67 19.31 -4.80
N VAL A 93 13.23 18.58 -3.84
CA VAL A 93 13.36 19.00 -2.45
C VAL A 93 14.84 19.09 -2.11
N MET A 94 15.28 20.27 -1.65
CA MET A 94 16.67 20.51 -1.24
C MET A 94 16.80 20.87 0.24
N LYS A 95 15.69 21.19 0.92
CA LYS A 95 15.66 21.58 2.33
C LYS A 95 14.69 20.70 3.10
N ALA A 96 15.01 20.45 4.37
CA ALA A 96 14.16 19.67 5.26
C ALA A 96 12.78 20.33 5.51
N SER A 97 12.73 21.67 5.56
CA SER A 97 11.48 22.42 5.68
C SER A 97 10.50 22.11 4.54
N ASP A 98 11.01 22.09 3.30
CA ASP A 98 10.19 21.86 2.11
C ASP A 98 9.64 20.43 2.09
N LEU A 99 10.40 19.46 2.64
CA LEU A 99 9.95 18.10 2.83
C LEU A 99 8.83 18.02 3.87
N ALA A 100 8.99 18.68 5.01
CA ALA A 100 8.00 18.70 6.08
C ALA A 100 6.66 19.32 5.60
N ASP A 101 6.73 20.41 4.83
CA ASP A 101 5.54 21.04 4.24
C ASP A 101 4.82 20.09 3.27
N MET A 102 5.58 19.33 2.48
CA MET A 102 5.03 18.35 1.54
C MET A 102 4.38 17.17 2.27
N ILE A 103 5.01 16.65 3.32
CA ILE A 103 4.44 15.61 4.18
C ILE A 103 3.11 16.08 4.75
N ASN A 104 3.07 17.29 5.33
CA ASN A 104 1.85 17.89 5.86
C ASN A 104 0.76 18.06 4.80
N ARG A 105 1.11 18.46 3.57
CA ARG A 105 0.17 18.56 2.45
C ARG A 105 -0.46 17.21 2.12
N VAL A 106 0.37 16.19 1.92
CA VAL A 106 -0.06 14.82 1.56
C VAL A 106 -1.00 14.25 2.62
N ILE A 107 -0.68 14.44 3.90
CA ILE A 107 -1.54 14.00 5.02
C ILE A 107 -2.89 14.73 5.01
N ARG A 108 -2.90 16.06 4.82
CA ARG A 108 -4.15 16.85 4.75
C ARG A 108 -5.03 16.46 3.57
N GLU A 109 -4.43 16.04 2.46
CA GLU A 109 -5.14 15.57 1.27
C GLU A 109 -5.62 14.11 1.39
N GLY A 110 -5.31 13.43 2.51
CA GLY A 110 -5.69 12.03 2.72
C GLY A 110 -4.93 11.06 1.82
N LEU A 111 -3.78 11.47 1.28
CA LEU A 111 -2.91 10.62 0.47
C LEU A 111 -2.04 9.73 1.37
N GLU A 112 -1.63 8.57 0.85
CA GLU A 112 -0.92 7.55 1.64
C GLU A 112 0.46 8.01 2.15
N GLY A 113 1.18 8.80 1.34
CA GLY A 113 2.54 9.20 1.67
C GLY A 113 3.34 9.72 0.48
N LEU A 114 4.66 9.74 0.67
CA LEU A 114 5.66 10.16 -0.30
C LEU A 114 6.66 9.03 -0.58
N VAL A 115 7.19 9.02 -1.80
CA VAL A 115 8.36 8.22 -2.17
C VAL A 115 9.50 9.18 -2.47
N LEU A 116 10.55 9.14 -1.64
CA LEU A 116 11.75 9.95 -1.81
C LEU A 116 12.79 9.15 -2.59
N LYS A 117 13.32 9.78 -3.63
CA LYS A 117 14.30 9.18 -4.54
C LYS A 117 15.46 10.15 -4.72
N ASP A 118 16.69 9.65 -4.59
CA ASP A 118 17.88 10.44 -4.93
C ASP A 118 17.94 10.66 -6.45
N LEU A 119 18.08 11.91 -6.87
CA LEU A 119 18.19 12.29 -8.28
C LEU A 119 19.41 11.70 -8.98
N LYS A 120 20.45 11.34 -8.22
CA LYS A 120 21.68 10.73 -8.73
C LYS A 120 21.61 9.20 -8.78
N SER A 121 20.58 8.57 -8.21
CA SER A 121 20.52 7.11 -8.14
C SER A 121 20.21 6.49 -9.50
N ILE A 122 20.90 5.40 -9.80
CA ILE A 122 20.56 4.50 -10.91
C ILE A 122 19.32 3.65 -10.56
N TYR A 123 18.82 2.87 -11.51
CA TYR A 123 17.73 1.92 -11.28
C TYR A 123 18.31 0.51 -11.08
N GLU A 124 18.26 0.01 -9.84
CA GLU A 124 18.77 -1.32 -9.49
C GLU A 124 17.62 -2.27 -9.12
N PRO A 125 17.24 -3.20 -10.00
CA PRO A 125 16.17 -4.15 -9.74
C PRO A 125 16.41 -4.95 -8.45
N GLY A 126 15.38 -5.05 -7.60
CA GLY A 126 15.42 -5.81 -6.35
C GLY A 126 16.15 -5.13 -5.18
N LYS A 127 16.79 -3.97 -5.39
CA LYS A 127 17.41 -3.20 -4.31
C LYS A 127 16.45 -2.15 -3.73
N ARG A 128 16.55 -1.92 -2.41
CA ARG A 128 15.67 -1.00 -1.67
C ARG A 128 16.33 0.37 -1.46
N HIS A 129 16.52 1.14 -2.54
CA HIS A 129 17.15 2.47 -2.46
C HIS A 129 16.18 3.62 -2.15
N TRP A 130 14.91 3.49 -2.55
CA TRP A 130 13.92 4.55 -2.34
C TRP A 130 13.35 4.50 -0.93
N LEU A 131 13.09 5.68 -0.37
CA LEU A 131 12.52 5.83 0.96
C LEU A 131 11.03 6.11 0.83
N LYS A 132 10.23 5.42 1.64
CA LYS A 132 8.79 5.68 1.77
C LYS A 132 8.54 6.44 3.06
N VAL A 133 7.83 7.56 2.97
CA VAL A 133 7.35 8.32 4.13
C VAL A 133 5.83 8.20 4.16
N LYS A 134 5.29 7.64 5.23
CA LYS A 134 3.85 7.46 5.43
C LYS A 134 3.45 8.06 6.76
N LYS A 135 2.17 8.45 6.89
CA LYS A 135 1.60 8.99 8.14
C LYS A 135 1.95 8.11 9.34
N ASP A 136 1.81 6.79 9.19
CA ASP A 136 2.00 5.80 10.25
C ASP A 136 3.45 5.67 10.75
N TYR A 137 4.43 6.21 10.01
CA TYR A 137 5.85 6.14 10.40
C TYR A 137 6.30 7.38 11.18
N LEU A 138 5.48 8.43 11.22
CA LEU A 138 5.82 9.68 11.84
C LEU A 138 5.50 9.65 13.34
N ASN A 139 6.32 10.36 14.13
CA ASN A 139 6.16 10.50 15.57
C ASN A 139 6.01 9.14 16.28
N GLU A 140 6.85 8.17 15.94
CA GLU A 140 6.83 6.82 16.54
C GLU A 140 5.47 6.10 16.39
N GLY A 141 4.72 6.43 15.33
CA GLY A 141 3.39 5.87 15.08
C GLY A 141 2.26 6.59 15.79
N ALA A 142 2.51 7.71 16.48
CA ALA A 142 1.47 8.51 17.13
C ALA A 142 0.44 9.10 16.15
N MET A 143 0.78 9.15 14.85
CA MET A 143 -0.13 9.58 13.80
C MET A 143 -0.84 8.41 13.08
N ALA A 144 -0.51 7.17 13.43
CA ALA A 144 -1.22 6.01 12.91
C ALA A 144 -2.63 5.95 13.51
N ASP A 145 -3.58 5.43 12.75
CA ASP A 145 -4.90 5.12 13.31
C ASP A 145 -4.76 3.87 14.18
N THR A 146 -5.18 3.95 15.45
CA THR A 146 -5.04 2.87 16.43
C THR A 146 -6.40 2.38 16.93
N ALA A 147 -6.47 1.11 17.32
CA ALA A 147 -7.64 0.52 17.95
C ALA A 147 -7.21 -0.51 19.00
N ASP A 148 -7.77 -0.40 20.21
CA ASP A 148 -7.61 -1.40 21.25
C ASP A 148 -8.63 -2.52 21.01
N LEU A 149 -8.14 -3.75 20.79
CA LEU A 149 -8.96 -4.90 20.43
C LEU A 149 -8.71 -6.06 21.39
N VAL A 150 -9.72 -6.91 21.55
CA VAL A 150 -9.66 -8.11 22.37
C VAL A 150 -9.22 -9.31 21.51
N VAL A 151 -8.36 -10.16 22.07
CA VAL A 151 -7.99 -11.44 21.46
C VAL A 151 -9.17 -12.40 21.63
N LEU A 152 -9.82 -12.77 20.53
CA LEU A 152 -10.98 -13.67 20.50
C LEU A 152 -10.61 -15.10 20.08
N GLY A 153 -9.42 -15.29 19.52
CA GLY A 153 -8.93 -16.60 19.08
C GLY A 153 -7.53 -16.52 18.50
N ALA A 154 -7.00 -17.66 18.07
CA ALA A 154 -5.68 -17.75 17.46
C ALA A 154 -5.60 -18.81 16.36
N PHE A 155 -4.63 -18.65 15.46
CA PHE A 155 -4.25 -19.63 14.44
C PHE A 155 -2.79 -20.02 14.62
N TYR A 156 -2.49 -21.28 14.30
CA TYR A 156 -1.12 -21.76 14.25
C TYR A 156 -0.37 -21.12 13.08
N GLY A 157 0.87 -20.71 13.35
CA GLY A 157 1.80 -20.25 12.34
C GLY A 157 2.24 -21.35 11.39
N GLN A 158 2.96 -20.95 10.35
CA GLN A 158 3.63 -21.83 9.40
C GLN A 158 5.16 -21.57 9.44
N GLY A 159 5.94 -22.51 8.91
CA GLY A 159 7.40 -22.37 8.83
C GLY A 159 8.06 -22.31 10.21
N SER A 160 8.91 -21.30 10.44
CA SER A 160 9.64 -21.12 11.71
C SER A 160 8.74 -20.91 12.94
N LYS A 161 7.49 -20.47 12.73
CA LYS A 161 6.47 -20.33 13.78
C LYS A 161 5.45 -21.48 13.77
N GLY A 162 5.76 -22.58 13.08
CA GLY A 162 4.93 -23.77 13.01
C GLY A 162 4.65 -24.36 14.38
N GLY A 163 3.38 -24.65 14.67
CA GLY A 163 2.96 -25.23 15.95
C GLY A 163 2.79 -24.23 17.10
N MET A 164 3.10 -22.95 16.90
CA MET A 164 2.79 -21.88 17.85
C MET A 164 1.59 -21.04 17.41
N MET A 165 0.80 -20.55 18.36
CA MET A 165 -0.19 -19.51 18.13
C MET A 165 0.55 -18.22 17.74
N SER A 166 0.56 -17.88 16.45
CA SER A 166 1.32 -16.73 15.93
C SER A 166 0.47 -15.74 15.15
N ILE A 167 -0.83 -16.01 15.02
CA ILE A 167 -1.80 -15.15 14.36
C ILE A 167 -3.00 -15.07 15.29
N PHE A 168 -3.34 -13.88 15.75
CA PHE A 168 -4.41 -13.64 16.70
C PHE A 168 -5.63 -13.06 15.99
N LEU A 169 -6.82 -13.59 16.30
CA LEU A 169 -8.09 -13.04 15.86
C LEU A 169 -8.50 -11.93 16.81
N MET A 170 -8.51 -10.70 16.32
CA MET A 170 -8.81 -9.50 17.10
C MET A 170 -10.25 -9.07 16.85
N GLY A 171 -10.93 -8.60 17.89
CA GLY A 171 -12.29 -8.07 17.75
C GLY A 171 -12.71 -7.11 18.85
N CYS A 172 -13.95 -6.65 18.76
CA CYS A 172 -14.56 -5.71 19.69
C CYS A 172 -15.96 -6.18 20.11
N TYR A 173 -16.47 -5.62 21.21
CA TYR A 173 -17.83 -5.90 21.65
C TYR A 173 -18.82 -4.97 20.95
N ASP A 174 -19.92 -5.53 20.46
CA ASP A 174 -21.05 -4.80 19.89
C ASP A 174 -22.21 -4.75 20.92
N PRO A 175 -22.49 -3.57 21.53
CA PRO A 175 -23.55 -3.44 22.53
C PRO A 175 -24.95 -3.75 22.01
N ASP A 176 -25.23 -3.53 20.72
CA ASP A 176 -26.56 -3.69 20.15
C ASP A 176 -26.92 -5.16 19.96
N SER A 177 -25.97 -5.95 19.43
CA SER A 177 -26.15 -7.40 19.29
C SER A 177 -25.74 -8.19 20.54
N GLN A 178 -25.13 -7.54 21.52
CA GLN A 178 -24.54 -8.14 22.73
C GLN A 178 -23.55 -9.27 22.44
N LYS A 179 -22.82 -9.17 21.32
CA LYS A 179 -21.86 -10.18 20.85
C LYS A 179 -20.48 -9.58 20.59
N TRP A 180 -19.47 -10.44 20.64
CA TRP A 180 -18.13 -10.11 20.17
C TRP A 180 -18.09 -10.21 18.65
N CYS A 181 -17.50 -9.21 17.98
CA CYS A 181 -17.42 -9.13 16.53
C CYS A 181 -15.97 -9.18 16.08
N THR A 182 -15.66 -10.01 15.09
CA THR A 182 -14.31 -10.10 14.50
C THR A 182 -13.98 -8.86 13.68
N VAL A 183 -12.79 -8.30 13.88
CA VAL A 183 -12.30 -7.12 13.17
C VAL A 183 -11.15 -7.46 12.22
N THR A 184 -10.09 -8.11 12.72
CA THR A 184 -8.91 -8.40 11.91
C THR A 184 -8.09 -9.58 12.46
N LYS A 185 -7.15 -10.08 11.68
CA LYS A 185 -6.10 -10.98 12.15
C LYS A 185 -4.79 -10.20 12.32
N CYS A 186 -4.12 -10.39 13.46
CA CYS A 186 -2.83 -9.76 13.76
C CYS A 186 -1.74 -10.83 13.91
N ALA A 187 -0.67 -10.75 13.12
CA ALA A 187 0.45 -11.70 13.17
C ALA A 187 1.82 -11.07 13.44
N GLY A 188 1.99 -9.78 13.10
CA GLY A 188 3.22 -9.02 13.31
C GLY A 188 3.17 -8.17 14.59
N GLY A 189 4.30 -7.56 14.94
CA GLY A 189 4.40 -6.62 16.07
C GLY A 189 4.90 -7.23 17.38
N HIS A 190 4.86 -8.56 17.52
CA HIS A 190 5.42 -9.26 18.67
C HIS A 190 6.81 -9.83 18.37
N ASP A 191 7.74 -9.67 19.31
CA ASP A 191 9.01 -10.39 19.29
C ASP A 191 8.83 -11.87 19.70
N ASP A 192 9.87 -12.67 19.53
CA ASP A 192 9.82 -14.11 19.78
C ASP A 192 9.61 -14.44 21.27
N ALA A 193 10.16 -13.61 22.17
CA ALA A 193 9.96 -13.75 23.61
C ALA A 193 8.49 -13.52 24.02
N THR A 194 7.86 -12.50 23.45
CA THR A 194 6.44 -12.20 23.66
C THR A 194 5.57 -13.33 23.10
N LEU A 195 5.87 -13.86 21.92
CA LEU A 195 5.13 -14.97 21.36
C LEU A 195 5.23 -16.24 22.20
N ALA A 196 6.41 -16.55 22.74
CA ALA A 196 6.60 -17.69 23.64
C ALA A 196 5.80 -17.53 24.95
N ARG A 197 5.74 -16.30 25.48
CA ARG A 197 4.92 -15.96 26.65
C ARG A 197 3.41 -16.12 26.37
N LEU A 198 2.95 -15.61 25.22
CA LEU A 198 1.54 -15.70 24.81
C LEU A 198 1.05 -17.14 24.62
N GLN A 199 1.93 -18.11 24.37
CA GLN A 199 1.53 -19.53 24.33
C GLN A 199 1.00 -20.03 25.68
N LYS A 200 1.40 -19.40 26.79
CA LYS A 200 1.07 -19.84 28.15
C LYS A 200 -0.02 -18.99 28.80
N GLU A 201 -0.12 -17.73 28.43
CA GLU A 201 -1.07 -16.78 29.05
C GLU A 201 -2.45 -16.79 28.40
N LEU A 202 -2.55 -17.22 27.14
CA LEU A 202 -3.82 -17.28 26.42
C LEU A 202 -4.46 -18.65 26.62
N ASP A 203 -5.54 -18.69 27.39
CA ASP A 203 -6.41 -19.85 27.45
C ASP A 203 -7.26 -19.92 26.17
N MET A 204 -7.06 -20.98 25.39
CA MET A 204 -7.62 -21.12 24.05
C MET A 204 -8.21 -22.51 23.85
N VAL A 205 -9.50 -22.56 23.52
CA VAL A 205 -10.19 -23.81 23.19
C VAL A 205 -9.97 -24.15 21.72
N LYS A 206 -9.29 -25.26 21.45
CA LYS A 206 -9.04 -25.72 20.08
C LYS A 206 -10.33 -26.28 19.45
N ILE A 207 -10.85 -25.58 18.44
CA ILE A 207 -12.03 -26.02 17.69
C ILE A 207 -11.71 -26.84 16.42
N SER A 208 -10.43 -27.01 16.07
CA SER A 208 -9.96 -27.82 14.92
C SER A 208 -10.64 -27.51 13.57
N LYS A 209 -10.98 -26.23 13.34
CA LYS A 209 -11.69 -25.73 12.14
C LYS A 209 -13.13 -26.24 12.00
N ASP A 210 -13.71 -26.80 13.05
CA ASP A 210 -15.12 -27.19 13.09
C ASP A 210 -16.00 -25.95 13.34
N PRO A 211 -16.78 -25.47 12.35
CA PRO A 211 -17.59 -24.28 12.51
C PRO A 211 -18.69 -24.43 13.54
N SER A 212 -19.17 -25.65 13.82
CA SER A 212 -20.23 -25.86 14.81
C SER A 212 -19.76 -25.65 16.25
N LYS A 213 -18.45 -25.52 16.46
CA LYS A 213 -17.84 -25.23 17.76
C LYS A 213 -17.54 -23.74 17.96
N ILE A 214 -17.90 -22.89 16.99
CA ILE A 214 -17.83 -21.44 17.17
C ILE A 214 -18.84 -21.06 18.25
N PRO A 215 -18.42 -20.34 19.30
CA PRO A 215 -19.34 -19.96 20.36
C PRO A 215 -20.41 -18.98 19.86
N ASP A 216 -21.64 -19.13 20.33
CA ASP A 216 -22.78 -18.28 19.91
C ASP A 216 -22.62 -16.79 20.28
N TRP A 217 -21.74 -16.49 21.25
CA TRP A 217 -21.36 -15.14 21.64
C TRP A 217 -20.41 -14.46 20.64
N LEU A 218 -19.83 -15.21 19.70
CA LEU A 218 -18.91 -14.70 18.68
C LEU A 218 -19.61 -14.58 17.33
N LYS A 219 -19.67 -13.36 16.80
CA LYS A 219 -20.08 -13.07 15.43
C LYS A 219 -18.84 -13.00 14.54
N ILE A 220 -18.72 -13.96 13.62
CA ILE A 220 -17.68 -14.00 12.60
C ILE A 220 -18.22 -13.36 11.32
N ASN A 221 -17.50 -12.37 10.80
CA ASN A 221 -17.81 -11.72 9.53
C ASN A 221 -17.24 -12.49 8.33
#